data_AF-A0A1M6PJ56-F1
#
_entry.id   AF-A0A1M6PJ56-F1
#
_cell.length_a   1.000
_cell.length_b   1.000
_cell.length_c   1.000
_cell.angle_alpha   90.00
_cell.angle_beta   90.00
_cell.angle_gamma   90.00
#
_symmetry.space_group_name_H-M   'P 1'
#
loop_
_entity.id
_entity.type
_entity.pdbx_description
1 polymer ?
#
loop_
_entity_poly.entity_id
_entity_poly.type
_entity_poly.pdbx_seq_one_letter_code
_entity_poly.pdbx_strand_id
1 'polypeptide(L)'
;MLKNTTHTIAVLAVSAAVAQAATVSSVGNGNYIDGPTWSDGLAPSGGNDYVIQNNVEYVGDNTQNLAGDSVTINSGFLRLQANSQTGTDIYNINNLTLNGGALHMRSSNQYTRFMRLGNNVNVAADSEIRLGDGGEQFELHGYLNGGLSGSGNLSFISNVGNSAEDFGGLHATVADSGFTGDWYVNSIDTGYANLLAEASNALGTGAVVLDTRAFLTVAAAGGIDSIAGITLNTSSSQLVLTNAWDNSDAYLEINDGTLDLGDGNSVIGGLTIGGNTIANGTYDASQLTDLGFGGIYTGTGSLSVVPEPSTSMLSLVGACAFILRRKRH
;
A
#
# COMPACT_ATOMS: atom_id res chain seq x y z
N MET A 1 18.41 -11.49 77.91
CA MET A 1 17.81 -12.18 76.74
C MET A 1 17.02 -11.15 75.94
N LEU A 2 17.56 -10.64 74.84
CA LEU A 2 16.83 -9.73 73.95
C LEU A 2 15.85 -10.56 73.11
N LYS A 3 14.54 -10.26 73.23
CA LYS A 3 13.51 -10.83 72.35
C LYS A 3 13.57 -10.10 71.02
N ASN A 4 14.00 -10.81 69.98
CA ASN A 4 14.02 -10.33 68.60
C ASN A 4 12.59 -10.39 68.05
N THR A 5 11.95 -9.25 67.85
CA THR A 5 10.58 -9.17 67.34
C THR A 5 10.63 -9.08 65.82
N THR A 6 10.41 -10.20 65.14
CA THR A 6 10.37 -10.24 63.67
C THR A 6 9.07 -9.62 63.18
N HIS A 7 9.15 -8.39 62.64
CA HIS A 7 8.03 -7.75 61.95
C HIS A 7 7.87 -8.36 60.56
N THR A 8 6.82 -9.17 60.39
CA THR A 8 6.42 -9.68 59.07
C THR A 8 5.69 -8.54 58.35
N ILE A 9 6.35 -7.91 57.39
CA ILE A 9 5.72 -6.91 56.50
C ILE A 9 4.87 -7.70 55.51
N ALA A 10 3.55 -7.61 55.65
CA ALA A 10 2.63 -8.10 54.64
C ALA A 10 2.75 -7.20 53.40
N VAL A 11 3.45 -7.68 52.37
CA VAL A 11 3.46 -7.04 51.05
C VAL A 11 2.09 -7.29 50.44
N LEU A 12 1.22 -6.28 50.46
CA LEU A 12 -0.02 -6.28 49.68
C LEU A 12 0.38 -6.21 48.20
N ALA A 13 0.32 -7.34 47.51
CA ALA A 13 0.40 -7.35 46.05
C ALA A 13 -0.89 -6.73 45.50
N VAL A 14 -0.86 -5.44 45.17
CA VAL A 14 -1.91 -4.81 44.38
C VAL A 14 -1.77 -5.34 42.96
N SER A 15 -2.50 -6.39 42.62
CA SER A 15 -2.69 -6.80 41.24
C SER A 15 -3.55 -5.73 40.57
N ALA A 16 -2.92 -4.74 39.93
CA ALA A 16 -3.62 -3.85 39.03
C ALA A 16 -4.16 -4.72 37.89
N ALA A 17 -5.47 -4.97 37.89
CA ALA A 17 -6.12 -5.55 36.73
C ALA A 17 -5.92 -4.57 35.59
N VAL A 18 -5.17 -4.99 34.56
CA VAL A 18 -5.07 -4.22 33.31
C VAL A 18 -6.48 -4.22 32.75
N ALA A 19 -7.15 -3.06 32.80
CA ALA A 19 -8.47 -2.93 32.20
C ALA A 19 -8.31 -3.25 30.71
N GLN A 20 -8.99 -4.31 30.26
CA GLN A 20 -9.03 -4.65 28.85
C GLN A 20 -9.77 -3.53 28.11
N ALA A 21 -9.22 -3.08 26.99
CA ALA A 21 -9.89 -2.11 26.15
C ALA A 21 -11.26 -2.63 25.72
N ALA A 22 -12.30 -1.79 25.82
CA ALA A 22 -13.62 -2.18 25.33
C ALA A 22 -13.66 -2.04 23.80
N THR A 23 -14.35 -2.96 23.13
CA THR A 23 -14.63 -2.82 21.70
C THR A 23 -15.89 -2.00 21.51
N VAL A 24 -15.77 -0.86 20.82
CA VAL A 24 -16.85 0.08 20.53
C VAL A 24 -17.07 0.10 19.02
N SER A 25 -18.30 -0.13 18.56
CA SER A 25 -18.61 -0.19 17.13
C SER A 25 -19.42 1.03 16.68
N SER A 26 -19.27 1.44 15.42
CA SER A 26 -20.18 2.42 14.83
C SER A 26 -21.59 1.83 14.72
N VAL A 27 -22.62 2.57 15.12
CA VAL A 27 -24.04 2.14 15.03
C VAL A 27 -24.78 2.74 13.84
N GLY A 28 -24.13 3.64 13.11
CA GLY A 28 -24.66 4.29 11.91
C GLY A 28 -23.61 5.18 11.26
N ASN A 29 -24.03 5.89 10.20
CA ASN A 29 -23.18 6.89 9.57
C ASN A 29 -23.05 8.12 10.48
N GLY A 30 -21.88 8.76 10.50
CA GLY A 30 -21.70 9.95 11.33
C GLY A 30 -20.28 10.50 11.35
N ASN A 31 -20.05 11.47 12.22
CA ASN A 31 -18.71 11.98 12.46
C ASN A 31 -17.99 11.11 13.50
N TYR A 32 -16.70 10.88 13.30
CA TYR A 32 -15.85 10.12 14.21
C TYR A 32 -15.88 10.69 15.63
N ILE A 33 -15.90 12.01 15.80
CA ILE A 33 -15.88 12.62 17.14
C ILE A 33 -17.25 12.71 17.82
N ASP A 34 -18.32 12.27 17.15
CA ASP A 34 -19.68 12.37 17.67
C ASP A 34 -20.08 11.10 18.42
N GLY A 35 -20.42 11.24 19.71
CA GLY A 35 -20.84 10.10 20.53
C GLY A 35 -22.00 9.26 19.99
N PRO A 36 -23.05 9.86 19.38
CA PRO A 36 -24.12 9.11 18.74
C PRO A 36 -23.70 8.19 17.59
N THR A 37 -22.50 8.37 17.02
CA THR A 37 -21.94 7.46 16.01
C THR A 37 -21.59 6.10 16.61
N TRP A 38 -21.34 6.03 17.92
CA TRP A 38 -20.74 4.89 18.60
C TRP A 38 -21.70 4.15 19.54
N SER A 39 -21.48 2.85 19.70
CA SER A 39 -22.37 1.95 20.45
C SER A 39 -22.43 2.23 21.96
N ASP A 40 -21.43 2.89 22.51
CA ASP A 40 -21.42 3.35 23.91
C ASP A 40 -22.06 4.74 24.09
N GLY A 41 -22.41 5.41 22.99
CA GLY A 41 -22.98 6.76 22.98
C GLY A 41 -21.97 7.86 23.35
N LEU A 42 -20.67 7.56 23.37
CA LEU A 42 -19.62 8.49 23.78
C LEU A 42 -18.68 8.81 22.62
N ALA A 43 -18.14 10.04 22.62
CA ALA A 43 -17.11 10.41 21.65
C ALA A 43 -15.85 9.55 21.88
N PRO A 44 -15.10 9.19 20.83
CA PRO A 44 -13.93 8.35 20.99
C PRO A 44 -12.89 8.94 21.93
N SER A 45 -12.40 8.10 22.82
CA SER A 45 -11.29 8.35 23.74
C SER A 45 -10.31 7.17 23.71
N GLY A 46 -9.08 7.38 24.21
CA GLY A 46 -8.14 6.29 24.47
C GLY A 46 -8.70 5.28 25.50
N GLY A 47 -8.14 4.07 25.49
CA GLY A 47 -8.59 2.94 26.31
C GLY A 47 -9.66 2.05 25.67
N ASN A 48 -10.08 2.34 24.44
CA ASN A 48 -11.06 1.56 23.69
C ASN A 48 -10.54 1.24 22.28
N ASP A 49 -11.01 0.13 21.72
CA ASP A 49 -10.80 -0.30 20.35
C ASP A 49 -12.04 0.03 19.51
N TYR A 50 -11.89 0.83 18.46
CA TYR A 50 -13.01 1.28 17.64
C TYR A 50 -13.16 0.44 16.37
N VAL A 51 -14.37 -0.01 16.09
CA VAL A 51 -14.70 -0.81 14.91
C VAL A 51 -15.70 -0.05 14.06
N ILE A 52 -15.29 0.31 12.85
CA ILE A 52 -16.13 0.98 11.86
C ILE A 52 -16.84 -0.08 11.03
N GLN A 53 -18.18 -0.03 11.07
CA GLN A 53 -19.12 -0.87 10.35
C GLN A 53 -20.00 -0.05 9.37
N ASN A 54 -19.89 1.27 9.42
CA ASN A 54 -20.70 2.23 8.67
C ASN A 54 -19.80 3.34 8.14
N ASN A 55 -20.39 4.34 7.47
CA ASN A 55 -19.61 5.44 6.90
C ASN A 55 -19.32 6.49 7.99
N VAL A 56 -18.07 6.56 8.42
CA VAL A 56 -17.61 7.48 9.46
C VAL A 56 -16.67 8.51 8.84
N GLU A 57 -16.85 9.78 9.19
CA GLU A 57 -16.03 10.88 8.68
C GLU A 57 -15.28 11.59 9.81
N TYR A 58 -14.01 11.89 9.60
CA TYR A 58 -13.22 12.76 10.44
C TYR A 58 -12.82 13.99 9.64
N VAL A 59 -13.21 15.17 10.14
CA VAL A 59 -12.93 16.45 9.50
C VAL A 59 -11.90 17.21 10.34
N GLY A 60 -10.74 17.51 9.78
CA GLY A 60 -9.70 18.25 10.49
C GLY A 60 -8.47 18.56 9.63
N ASP A 61 -7.67 19.52 10.08
CA ASP A 61 -6.52 20.09 9.37
C ASP A 61 -5.24 20.02 10.20
N ASN A 62 -4.07 20.08 9.55
CA ASN A 62 -2.75 19.95 10.19
C ASN A 62 -2.57 18.56 10.82
N THR A 63 -1.87 18.48 11.96
CA THR A 63 -1.70 17.23 12.70
C THR A 63 -2.92 16.89 13.54
N GLN A 64 -3.50 15.73 13.29
CA GLN A 64 -4.69 15.19 13.94
C GLN A 64 -4.34 13.82 14.54
N ASN A 65 -4.71 13.62 15.80
CA ASN A 65 -4.59 12.32 16.46
C ASN A 65 -6.00 11.78 16.70
N LEU A 66 -6.38 10.75 15.96
CA LEU A 66 -7.68 10.11 16.19
C LEU A 66 -7.60 9.34 17.51
N ALA A 67 -8.58 9.57 18.37
CA ALA A 67 -8.66 8.90 19.66
C ALA A 67 -9.01 7.42 19.50
N GLY A 68 -8.48 6.59 20.41
CA GLY A 68 -8.61 5.15 20.40
C GLY A 68 -7.27 4.44 20.46
N ASP A 69 -7.27 3.23 21.00
CA ASP A 69 -6.08 2.37 21.07
C ASP A 69 -5.90 1.62 19.75
N SER A 70 -7.00 1.31 19.06
CA SER A 70 -7.02 0.84 17.69
C SER A 70 -8.25 1.33 16.93
N VAL A 71 -8.15 1.36 15.59
CA VAL A 71 -9.29 1.57 14.68
C VAL A 71 -9.28 0.45 13.64
N THR A 72 -10.37 -0.32 13.56
CA THR A 72 -10.57 -1.35 12.54
C THR A 72 -11.73 -0.97 11.63
N ILE A 73 -11.50 -0.91 10.32
CA ILE A 73 -12.56 -0.71 9.32
C ILE A 73 -12.99 -2.08 8.79
N ASN A 74 -14.05 -2.62 9.37
CA ASN A 74 -14.61 -3.93 8.98
C ASN A 74 -15.54 -3.82 7.77
N SER A 75 -16.30 -2.74 7.71
CA SER A 75 -17.19 -2.42 6.59
C SER A 75 -17.46 -0.92 6.53
N GLY A 76 -18.03 -0.44 5.42
CA GLY A 76 -18.16 1.00 5.17
C GLY A 76 -16.79 1.66 4.96
N PHE A 77 -16.64 2.89 5.44
CA PHE A 77 -15.38 3.62 5.31
C PHE A 77 -15.08 4.52 6.51
N LEU A 78 -13.80 4.79 6.73
CA LEU A 78 -13.32 5.98 7.42
C LEU A 78 -12.91 7.01 6.37
N ARG A 79 -13.55 8.18 6.35
CA ARG A 79 -13.14 9.30 5.51
C ARG A 79 -12.36 10.31 6.34
N LEU A 80 -11.13 10.58 5.93
CA LEU A 80 -10.33 11.69 6.42
C LEU A 80 -10.57 12.87 5.48
N GLN A 81 -11.05 14.00 6.01
CA GLN A 81 -11.32 15.20 5.24
C GLN A 81 -10.47 16.37 5.74
N ALA A 82 -9.64 16.89 4.84
CA ALA A 82 -8.94 18.16 4.99
C ALA A 82 -9.83 19.32 4.52
N ASN A 83 -9.89 20.40 5.32
CA ASN A 83 -10.72 21.59 5.11
C ASN A 83 -9.94 22.88 4.84
N SER A 84 -8.68 22.95 5.26
CA SER A 84 -7.79 24.11 5.07
C SER A 84 -7.43 24.28 3.60
N GLN A 85 -6.91 25.45 3.22
CA GLN A 85 -6.41 25.74 1.87
C GLN A 85 -4.90 25.50 1.72
N THR A 86 -4.15 25.40 2.80
CA THR A 86 -2.68 25.33 2.76
C THR A 86 -2.14 24.31 3.75
N GLY A 87 -1.08 23.60 3.37
CA GLY A 87 -0.32 22.74 4.27
C GLY A 87 -0.45 21.24 3.98
N THR A 88 0.35 20.48 4.71
CA THR A 88 0.28 19.01 4.80
C THR A 88 -0.54 18.64 6.02
N ASP A 89 -1.54 17.78 5.83
CA ASP A 89 -2.35 17.23 6.91
C ASP A 89 -1.76 15.89 7.34
N ILE A 90 -1.65 15.66 8.65
CA ILE A 90 -1.10 14.42 9.21
C ILE A 90 -2.16 13.80 10.10
N TYR A 91 -2.63 12.61 9.74
CA TYR A 91 -3.56 11.84 10.56
C TYR A 91 -2.82 10.68 11.22
N ASN A 92 -2.75 10.72 12.55
CA ASN A 92 -2.22 9.65 13.37
C ASN A 92 -3.41 8.81 13.85
N ILE A 93 -3.43 7.55 13.45
CA ILE A 93 -4.47 6.58 13.79
C ILE A 93 -3.75 5.38 14.37
N ASN A 94 -3.89 5.18 15.68
CA ASN A 94 -3.23 4.07 16.34
C ASN A 94 -3.77 2.74 15.79
N ASN A 95 -2.86 1.83 15.43
CA ASN A 95 -3.17 0.47 15.01
C ASN A 95 -4.31 0.37 13.97
N LEU A 96 -4.26 1.22 12.93
CA LEU A 96 -5.27 1.19 11.87
C LEU A 96 -5.25 -0.15 11.13
N THR A 97 -6.38 -0.84 11.13
CA THR A 97 -6.58 -2.09 10.40
C THR A 97 -7.69 -1.94 9.36
N LEU A 98 -7.40 -2.25 8.10
CA LEU A 98 -8.39 -2.41 7.03
C LEU A 98 -8.77 -3.90 6.95
N ASN A 99 -10.03 -4.22 7.23
CA ASN A 99 -10.52 -5.60 7.32
C ASN A 99 -11.82 -5.75 6.52
N GLY A 100 -11.78 -5.43 5.22
CA GLY A 100 -12.95 -5.48 4.35
C GLY A 100 -13.59 -4.12 4.05
N GLY A 101 -13.18 -3.06 4.77
CA GLY A 101 -13.65 -1.69 4.57
C GLY A 101 -12.70 -0.82 3.75
N ALA A 102 -13.00 0.48 3.70
CA ALA A 102 -12.24 1.46 2.94
C ALA A 102 -11.71 2.62 3.79
N LEU A 103 -10.52 3.10 3.45
CA LEU A 103 -9.99 4.39 3.92
C LEU A 103 -10.11 5.42 2.80
N HIS A 104 -10.95 6.43 3.00
CA HIS A 104 -11.12 7.52 2.04
C HIS A 104 -10.32 8.74 2.52
N MET A 105 -9.66 9.42 1.58
CA MET A 105 -9.03 10.71 1.81
C MET A 105 -9.65 11.73 0.88
N ARG A 106 -10.01 12.89 1.43
CA ARG A 106 -10.73 13.94 0.73
C ARG A 106 -10.19 15.31 1.11
N SER A 107 -10.18 16.23 0.14
CA SER A 107 -10.11 17.66 0.39
C SER A 107 -11.47 18.30 0.15
N SER A 108 -11.88 19.25 0.99
CA SER A 108 -13.07 20.08 0.73
C SER A 108 -12.85 21.14 -0.35
N ASN A 109 -11.59 21.39 -0.73
CA ASN A 109 -11.18 22.50 -1.60
C ASN A 109 -10.46 22.01 -2.86
N GLN A 110 -10.54 22.82 -3.92
CA GLN A 110 -9.99 22.56 -5.25
C GLN A 110 -8.49 22.92 -5.36
N TYR A 111 -7.64 22.36 -4.50
CA TYR A 111 -6.20 22.64 -4.52
C TYR A 111 -5.41 21.36 -4.34
N THR A 112 -4.16 21.37 -4.82
CA THR A 112 -3.18 20.32 -4.51
C THR A 112 -3.09 20.13 -3.00
N ARG A 113 -3.23 18.88 -2.56
CA ARG A 113 -3.31 18.50 -1.15
C ARG A 113 -2.40 17.32 -0.84
N PHE A 114 -1.85 17.34 0.37
CA PHE A 114 -0.95 16.30 0.86
C PHE A 114 -1.45 15.82 2.22
N MET A 115 -1.86 14.56 2.29
CA MET A 115 -2.38 13.90 3.49
C MET A 115 -1.46 12.75 3.86
N ARG A 116 -0.98 12.72 5.11
CA ARG A 116 -0.06 11.69 5.59
C ARG A 116 -0.71 10.85 6.66
N LEU A 117 -0.56 9.53 6.55
CA LEU A 117 -0.87 8.60 7.63
C LEU A 117 0.41 8.36 8.44
N GLY A 118 0.46 8.91 9.65
CA GLY A 118 1.66 8.86 10.47
C GLY A 118 1.97 7.48 11.05
N ASN A 119 0.98 6.60 11.14
CA ASN A 119 1.09 5.26 11.70
C ASN A 119 0.94 4.18 10.62
N ASN A 120 1.43 2.97 10.91
CA ASN A 120 1.31 1.81 10.02
C ASN A 120 -0.15 1.46 9.74
N VAL A 121 -0.44 1.09 8.50
CA VAL A 121 -1.74 0.54 8.09
C VAL A 121 -1.62 -0.97 7.92
N ASN A 122 -2.47 -1.74 8.60
CA ASN A 122 -2.52 -3.19 8.47
C ASN A 122 -3.70 -3.62 7.60
N VAL A 123 -3.44 -4.32 6.49
CA VAL A 123 -4.47 -4.81 5.57
C VAL A 123 -4.75 -6.29 5.86
N ALA A 124 -5.75 -6.54 6.70
CA ALA A 124 -6.09 -7.88 7.18
C ALA A 124 -6.99 -8.67 6.21
N ALA A 125 -7.77 -7.98 5.38
CA ALA A 125 -8.62 -8.54 4.34
C ALA A 125 -8.71 -7.58 3.15
N ASP A 126 -9.28 -8.04 2.04
CA ASP A 126 -9.43 -7.25 0.82
C ASP A 126 -10.11 -5.90 1.11
N SER A 127 -9.40 -4.81 0.84
CA SER A 127 -9.77 -3.47 1.30
C SER A 127 -9.48 -2.41 0.24
N GLU A 128 -9.90 -1.18 0.51
CA GLU A 128 -9.71 -0.05 -0.42
C GLU A 128 -9.03 1.14 0.27
N ILE A 129 -8.14 1.83 -0.45
CA ILE A 129 -7.76 3.21 -0.19
C ILE A 129 -8.28 4.05 -1.36
N ARG A 130 -9.06 5.08 -1.06
CA ARG A 130 -9.61 6.00 -2.06
C ARG A 130 -9.09 7.42 -1.85
N LEU A 131 -8.59 8.02 -2.92
CA LEU A 131 -8.26 9.44 -2.97
C LEU A 131 -9.30 10.16 -3.83
N GLY A 132 -9.94 11.18 -3.26
CA GLY A 132 -11.01 11.91 -3.93
C GLY A 132 -12.35 11.23 -3.78
N ASP A 133 -13.33 11.94 -3.24
CA ASP A 133 -14.70 11.44 -3.09
C ASP A 133 -15.61 12.65 -2.96
N GLY A 134 -16.27 13.05 -4.05
CA GLY A 134 -17.38 14.02 -4.03
C GLY A 134 -17.02 15.51 -4.03
N GLY A 135 -15.99 15.94 -4.77
CA GLY A 135 -15.73 17.36 -5.04
C GLY A 135 -14.63 17.56 -6.09
N GLU A 136 -14.65 18.69 -6.79
CA GLU A 136 -13.64 19.11 -7.79
C GLU A 136 -12.25 19.16 -7.13
N GLN A 137 -11.45 18.11 -7.30
CA GLN A 137 -10.07 18.04 -6.78
C GLN A 137 -9.12 17.95 -7.96
N PHE A 138 -8.16 18.86 -8.03
CA PHE A 138 -7.13 18.86 -9.09
C PHE A 138 -6.03 17.83 -8.78
N GLU A 139 -5.48 17.84 -7.57
CA GLU A 139 -4.41 16.91 -7.16
C GLU A 139 -4.56 16.54 -5.67
N LEU A 140 -4.51 15.25 -5.36
CA LEU A 140 -4.53 14.78 -3.98
C LEU A 140 -3.50 13.68 -3.77
N HIS A 141 -2.66 13.86 -2.76
CA HIS A 141 -1.60 12.94 -2.42
C HIS A 141 -1.85 12.33 -1.04
N GLY A 142 -1.91 11.00 -0.97
CA GLY A 142 -1.88 10.23 0.26
C GLY A 142 -0.50 9.65 0.49
N TYR A 143 0.07 9.78 1.70
CA TYR A 143 1.36 9.20 2.06
C TYR A 143 1.21 8.17 3.18
N LEU A 144 1.74 6.97 2.95
CA LEU A 144 1.80 5.88 3.92
C LEU A 144 3.09 5.98 4.77
N ASN A 145 3.23 7.07 5.53
CA ASN A 145 4.44 7.38 6.30
C ASN A 145 4.77 6.36 7.40
N GLY A 146 3.76 5.72 7.96
CA GLY A 146 3.97 4.66 8.94
C GLY A 146 4.18 3.26 8.35
N GLY A 147 4.06 3.13 7.02
CA GLY A 147 4.21 1.86 6.31
C GLY A 147 2.90 1.11 6.12
N LEU A 148 3.02 -0.04 5.45
CA LEU A 148 1.94 -0.96 5.14
C LEU A 148 2.38 -2.38 5.56
N SER A 149 1.44 -3.15 6.11
CA SER A 149 1.61 -4.57 6.43
C SER A 149 0.34 -5.36 6.13
N GLY A 150 0.43 -6.69 6.12
CA GLY A 150 -0.73 -7.58 6.00
C GLY A 150 -0.76 -8.36 4.68
N SER A 151 -1.87 -9.02 4.40
CA SER A 151 -1.99 -9.97 3.28
C SER A 151 -3.31 -9.87 2.52
N GLY A 152 -4.25 -9.03 2.95
CA GLY A 152 -5.44 -8.74 2.16
C GLY A 152 -5.07 -7.95 0.92
N ASN A 153 -5.81 -8.12 -0.17
CA ASN A 153 -5.59 -7.32 -1.37
C ASN A 153 -5.98 -5.86 -1.13
N LEU A 154 -5.31 -4.94 -1.82
CA LEU A 154 -5.55 -3.51 -1.64
C LEU A 154 -5.90 -2.85 -2.98
N SER A 155 -7.12 -2.35 -3.07
CA SER A 155 -7.54 -1.48 -4.17
C SER A 155 -7.16 -0.04 -3.86
N PHE A 156 -6.31 0.57 -4.70
CA PHE A 156 -6.08 2.00 -4.70
C PHE A 156 -6.92 2.64 -5.80
N ILE A 157 -7.94 3.40 -5.38
CA ILE A 157 -8.84 4.10 -6.28
C ILE A 157 -8.58 5.61 -6.23
N SER A 158 -8.27 6.19 -7.38
CA SER A 158 -8.35 7.65 -7.56
C SER A 158 -9.70 8.03 -8.15
N ASN A 159 -10.30 9.03 -7.55
CA ASN A 159 -11.47 9.74 -8.07
C ASN A 159 -11.17 11.25 -7.99
N VAL A 160 -9.92 11.58 -8.31
CA VAL A 160 -9.40 12.93 -8.51
C VAL A 160 -9.52 13.23 -10.00
N GLY A 161 -10.00 14.43 -10.33
CA GLY A 161 -9.91 14.98 -11.68
C GLY A 161 -11.13 15.76 -12.14
N ASN A 162 -10.85 16.93 -12.70
CA ASN A 162 -11.73 17.67 -13.60
C ASN A 162 -11.23 17.62 -15.05
N SER A 163 -9.96 17.22 -15.23
CA SER A 163 -9.26 17.11 -16.50
C SER A 163 -8.43 15.82 -16.57
N ALA A 164 -7.77 15.60 -17.70
CA ALA A 164 -6.84 14.49 -17.90
C ALA A 164 -5.42 14.79 -17.37
N GLU A 165 -5.17 15.98 -16.84
CA GLU A 165 -3.85 16.34 -16.26
C GLU A 165 -3.82 16.12 -14.74
N ASP A 166 -5.00 15.99 -14.13
CA ASP A 166 -5.21 15.79 -12.71
C ASP A 166 -4.86 14.35 -12.28
N PHE A 167 -4.34 14.18 -11.07
CA PHE A 167 -4.03 12.85 -10.55
C PHE A 167 -4.12 12.75 -9.03
N GLY A 168 -4.48 11.55 -8.57
CA GLY A 168 -4.38 11.13 -7.18
C GLY A 168 -3.12 10.29 -6.99
N GLY A 169 -2.21 10.73 -6.11
CA GLY A 169 -0.95 10.04 -5.82
C GLY A 169 -0.98 9.29 -4.50
N LEU A 170 -0.80 7.97 -4.49
CA LEU A 170 -0.59 7.20 -3.27
C LEU A 170 0.89 6.85 -3.13
N HIS A 171 1.53 7.40 -2.10
CA HIS A 171 2.96 7.29 -1.86
C HIS A 171 3.26 6.23 -0.81
N ALA A 172 3.95 5.16 -1.22
CA ALA A 172 4.54 4.18 -0.32
C ALA A 172 5.97 4.60 0.01
N THR A 173 6.17 5.16 1.21
CA THR A 173 7.40 5.88 1.58
C THR A 173 8.32 5.11 2.52
N VAL A 174 7.91 3.92 2.97
CA VAL A 174 8.62 3.13 3.97
C VAL A 174 9.24 1.93 3.29
N ALA A 175 10.55 1.72 3.52
CA ALA A 175 11.26 0.58 2.98
C ALA A 175 10.81 -0.74 3.62
N ASP A 176 11.01 -1.84 2.90
CA ASP A 176 10.80 -3.21 3.38
C ASP A 176 9.40 -3.41 3.98
N SER A 177 8.37 -2.99 3.22
CA SER A 177 6.98 -3.16 3.65
C SER A 177 6.67 -4.63 3.90
N GLY A 178 6.03 -4.92 5.05
CA GLY A 178 5.54 -6.26 5.40
C GLY A 178 4.23 -6.64 4.69
N PHE A 179 3.87 -5.93 3.62
CA PHE A 179 2.66 -6.20 2.84
C PHE A 179 2.91 -7.32 1.82
N THR A 180 1.97 -8.25 1.73
CA THR A 180 2.07 -9.46 0.90
C THR A 180 0.86 -9.67 0.00
N GLY A 181 -0.17 -8.82 0.12
CA GLY A 181 -1.33 -8.84 -0.77
C GLY A 181 -1.04 -8.15 -2.10
N ASP A 182 -1.97 -8.30 -3.04
CA ASP A 182 -1.86 -7.67 -4.35
C ASP A 182 -2.40 -6.24 -4.34
N TRP A 183 -1.85 -5.40 -5.21
CA TRP A 183 -2.32 -4.05 -5.47
C TRP A 183 -3.19 -4.00 -6.73
N TYR A 184 -4.33 -3.33 -6.64
CA TYR A 184 -5.20 -3.03 -7.78
C TYR A 184 -5.36 -1.52 -7.90
N VAL A 185 -4.82 -0.92 -8.95
CA VAL A 185 -4.79 0.53 -9.12
C VAL A 185 -5.72 0.94 -10.25
N ASN A 186 -6.63 1.87 -9.97
CA ASN A 186 -7.58 2.35 -10.96
C ASN A 186 -8.01 3.80 -10.70
N SER A 187 -8.25 4.56 -11.77
CA SER A 187 -8.99 5.81 -11.70
C SER A 187 -10.42 5.61 -12.16
N ILE A 188 -11.38 6.19 -11.44
CA ILE A 188 -12.81 6.16 -11.81
C ILE A 188 -13.34 7.50 -12.34
N ASP A 189 -12.47 8.50 -12.48
CA ASP A 189 -12.81 9.85 -12.98
C ASP A 189 -11.92 10.28 -14.17
N THR A 190 -11.93 11.58 -14.50
CA THR A 190 -11.18 12.11 -15.65
C THR A 190 -9.67 12.03 -15.48
N GLY A 191 -9.17 12.11 -14.24
CA GLY A 191 -7.75 12.09 -13.90
C GLY A 191 -7.15 10.69 -13.78
N TYR A 192 -5.95 10.61 -13.21
CA TYR A 192 -5.18 9.38 -13.05
C TYR A 192 -5.04 8.94 -11.58
N ALA A 193 -4.82 7.64 -11.37
CA ALA A 193 -4.34 7.08 -10.11
C ALA A 193 -2.85 6.77 -10.27
N ASN A 194 -1.98 7.33 -9.42
CA ASN A 194 -0.54 7.07 -9.45
C ASN A 194 -0.09 6.42 -8.15
N LEU A 195 0.33 5.16 -8.20
CA LEU A 195 0.98 4.46 -7.09
C LEU A 195 2.49 4.72 -7.17
N LEU A 196 3.08 5.26 -6.10
CA LEU A 196 4.50 5.63 -6.08
C LEU A 196 5.28 4.75 -5.09
N ALA A 197 6.28 4.05 -5.60
CA ALA A 197 7.26 3.31 -4.79
C ALA A 197 8.46 4.21 -4.47
N GLU A 198 8.44 4.88 -3.31
CA GLU A 198 9.42 5.91 -2.92
C GLU A 198 10.50 5.43 -1.95
N ALA A 199 10.51 4.14 -1.62
CA ALA A 199 11.57 3.49 -0.85
C ALA A 199 11.78 2.05 -1.34
N SER A 200 12.93 1.43 -1.03
CA SER A 200 13.22 0.05 -1.43
C SER A 200 12.18 -0.94 -0.89
N ASN A 201 11.64 -1.81 -1.74
CA ASN A 201 10.60 -2.78 -1.38
C ASN A 201 9.35 -2.15 -0.74
N ALA A 202 9.03 -0.88 -1.08
CA ALA A 202 7.97 -0.13 -0.41
C ALA A 202 6.57 -0.67 -0.67
N LEU A 203 6.38 -1.41 -1.77
CA LEU A 203 5.09 -1.99 -2.14
C LEU A 203 4.89 -3.42 -1.60
N GLY A 204 5.90 -4.02 -0.94
CA GLY A 204 5.82 -5.39 -0.44
C GLY A 204 6.09 -6.44 -1.52
N THR A 205 5.53 -7.65 -1.36
CA THR A 205 5.87 -8.82 -2.21
C THR A 205 4.77 -9.33 -3.13
N GLY A 206 3.58 -8.72 -3.10
CA GLY A 206 2.47 -9.11 -3.97
C GLY A 206 2.69 -8.72 -5.43
N ALA A 207 1.66 -8.84 -6.24
CA ALA A 207 1.63 -8.30 -7.60
C ALA A 207 0.99 -6.90 -7.65
N VAL A 208 1.20 -6.18 -8.76
CA VAL A 208 0.52 -4.91 -9.05
C VAL A 208 -0.27 -5.03 -10.35
N VAL A 209 -1.56 -4.70 -10.30
CA VAL A 209 -2.43 -4.63 -11.47
C VAL A 209 -2.82 -3.16 -11.71
N LEU A 210 -2.53 -2.65 -12.90
CA LEU A 210 -2.87 -1.30 -13.33
C LEU A 210 -4.00 -1.35 -14.37
N ASP A 211 -5.16 -0.83 -14.00
CA ASP A 211 -6.35 -0.81 -14.84
C ASP A 211 -6.53 0.52 -15.60
N THR A 212 -7.65 1.21 -15.45
CA THR A 212 -7.93 2.43 -16.23
C THR A 212 -7.22 3.62 -15.61
N ARG A 213 -6.43 4.34 -16.44
CA ARG A 213 -5.71 5.57 -16.05
C ARG A 213 -4.91 5.39 -14.78
N ALA A 214 -4.19 4.27 -14.71
CA ALA A 214 -3.45 3.81 -13.55
C ALA A 214 -1.95 3.79 -13.84
N PHE A 215 -1.18 4.48 -13.01
CA PHE A 215 0.27 4.57 -13.10
C PHE A 215 0.93 3.87 -11.92
N LEU A 216 2.07 3.25 -12.20
CA LEU A 216 3.05 2.87 -11.19
C LEU A 216 4.35 3.62 -11.48
N THR A 217 4.80 4.44 -10.54
CA THR A 217 6.06 5.18 -10.64
C THR A 217 7.10 4.62 -9.67
N VAL A 218 8.25 4.17 -10.19
CA VAL A 218 9.36 3.61 -9.40
C VAL A 218 10.36 4.70 -9.01
N ALA A 219 9.94 5.56 -8.07
CA ALA A 219 10.66 6.78 -7.70
C ALA A 219 11.97 6.53 -6.91
N ALA A 220 12.12 5.37 -6.28
CA ALA A 220 13.33 4.97 -5.56
C ALA A 220 13.98 3.72 -6.14
N ALA A 221 15.31 3.64 -6.03
CA ALA A 221 16.07 2.43 -6.35
C ALA A 221 15.58 1.24 -5.50
N GLY A 222 15.36 0.11 -6.16
CA GLY A 222 14.79 -1.10 -5.56
C GLY A 222 13.35 -0.97 -5.09
N GLY A 223 12.62 0.04 -5.55
CA GLY A 223 11.23 0.30 -5.10
C GLY A 223 10.28 -0.87 -5.36
N ILE A 224 10.54 -1.66 -6.40
CA ILE A 224 9.71 -2.78 -6.84
C ILE A 224 10.49 -4.10 -6.98
N ASP A 225 11.72 -4.19 -6.46
CA ASP A 225 12.55 -5.40 -6.58
C ASP A 225 11.97 -6.61 -5.82
N SER A 226 11.05 -6.37 -4.88
CA SER A 226 10.33 -7.42 -4.15
C SER A 226 9.01 -7.86 -4.78
N ILE A 227 8.48 -7.12 -5.75
CA ILE A 227 7.15 -7.36 -6.34
C ILE A 227 7.18 -8.61 -7.23
N ALA A 228 6.16 -9.47 -7.09
CA ALA A 228 6.06 -10.72 -7.83
C ALA A 228 5.75 -10.51 -9.32
N GLY A 229 5.06 -9.44 -9.67
CA GLY A 229 4.83 -9.06 -11.05
C GLY A 229 3.95 -7.83 -11.22
N ILE A 230 3.90 -7.32 -12.45
CA ILE A 230 3.14 -6.14 -12.83
C ILE A 230 2.29 -6.47 -14.06
N THR A 231 1.01 -6.09 -14.03
CA THR A 231 0.08 -6.23 -15.16
C THR A 231 -0.47 -4.87 -15.59
N LEU A 232 -0.37 -4.56 -16.89
CA LEU A 232 -0.94 -3.38 -17.54
C LEU A 232 -2.16 -3.80 -18.37
N ASN A 233 -3.37 -3.42 -17.94
CA ASN A 233 -4.62 -3.93 -18.52
C ASN A 233 -5.26 -3.04 -19.59
N THR A 234 -4.98 -1.74 -19.61
CA THR A 234 -5.64 -0.80 -20.52
C THR A 234 -4.65 0.14 -21.19
N SER A 235 -5.01 0.69 -22.35
CA SER A 235 -4.19 1.67 -23.09
C SER A 235 -3.82 2.94 -22.31
N SER A 236 -4.42 3.15 -21.14
CA SER A 236 -4.18 4.26 -20.23
C SER A 236 -3.44 3.85 -18.95
N SER A 237 -3.08 2.57 -18.81
CA SER A 237 -2.19 2.09 -17.78
C SER A 237 -0.73 2.31 -18.16
N GLN A 238 0.10 2.68 -17.19
CA GLN A 238 1.51 2.99 -17.44
C GLN A 238 2.41 2.52 -16.29
N LEU A 239 3.50 1.85 -16.66
CA LEU A 239 4.64 1.62 -15.76
C LEU A 239 5.75 2.61 -16.10
N VAL A 240 6.22 3.36 -15.10
CA VAL A 240 7.31 4.35 -15.24
C VAL A 240 8.51 3.95 -14.38
N LEU A 241 9.58 3.48 -15.04
CA LEU A 241 10.82 3.04 -14.39
C LEU A 241 11.83 4.19 -14.28
N THR A 242 11.58 5.15 -13.39
CA THR A 242 12.60 6.18 -13.07
C THR A 242 13.84 5.60 -12.39
N ASN A 243 13.72 4.40 -11.82
CA ASN A 243 14.84 3.55 -11.42
C ASN A 243 14.62 2.15 -12.03
N ALA A 244 15.72 1.43 -12.24
CA ALA A 244 15.66 0.06 -12.74
C ALA A 244 14.91 -0.89 -11.79
N TRP A 245 14.28 -1.91 -12.38
CA TRP A 245 13.67 -3.03 -11.68
C TRP A 245 14.60 -4.24 -11.77
N ASP A 246 15.06 -4.78 -10.64
CA ASP A 246 16.01 -5.90 -10.61
C ASP A 246 15.42 -7.09 -9.84
N ASN A 247 14.50 -7.82 -10.49
CA ASN A 247 13.88 -9.02 -9.94
C ASN A 247 13.73 -10.12 -11.00
N SER A 248 14.71 -11.02 -11.06
CA SER A 248 14.73 -12.14 -12.02
C SER A 248 13.60 -13.16 -11.83
N ASP A 249 12.84 -13.09 -10.74
CA ASP A 249 11.71 -13.98 -10.47
C ASP A 249 10.36 -13.31 -10.83
N ALA A 250 10.36 -12.02 -11.17
CA ALA A 250 9.14 -11.29 -11.48
C ALA A 250 8.68 -11.43 -12.93
N TYR A 251 7.37 -11.23 -13.14
CA TYR A 251 6.77 -11.15 -14.47
C TYR A 251 6.22 -9.75 -14.78
N LEU A 252 6.32 -9.34 -16.05
CA LEU A 252 5.64 -8.18 -16.60
C LEU A 252 4.65 -8.64 -17.67
N GLU A 253 3.38 -8.31 -17.49
CA GLU A 253 2.32 -8.54 -18.48
C GLU A 253 1.78 -7.21 -18.98
N ILE A 254 1.82 -7.01 -20.30
CA ILE A 254 1.27 -5.84 -20.98
C ILE A 254 0.14 -6.30 -21.89
N ASN A 255 -1.09 -6.28 -21.39
CA ASN A 255 -2.29 -6.57 -22.18
C ASN A 255 -2.60 -5.41 -23.11
N ASP A 256 -2.61 -4.21 -22.53
CA ASP A 256 -2.75 -2.92 -23.20
C ASP A 256 -2.18 -1.87 -22.22
N GLY A 257 -1.41 -0.88 -22.71
CA GLY A 257 -0.74 0.08 -21.83
C GLY A 257 0.63 0.49 -22.34
N THR A 258 1.37 1.24 -21.53
CA THR A 258 2.71 1.75 -21.87
C THR A 258 3.75 1.46 -20.80
N LEU A 259 4.99 1.24 -21.24
CA LEU A 259 6.16 1.05 -20.40
C LEU A 259 7.20 2.13 -20.74
N ASP A 260 7.52 2.97 -19.76
CA ASP A 260 8.68 3.85 -19.81
C ASP A 260 9.87 3.16 -19.15
N LEU A 261 10.88 2.79 -19.94
CA LEU A 261 12.08 2.09 -19.47
C LEU A 261 13.04 3.01 -18.70
N GLY A 262 12.78 4.31 -18.65
CA GLY A 262 13.71 5.28 -18.06
C GLY A 262 15.06 5.26 -18.78
N ASP A 263 16.16 5.39 -18.02
CA ASP A 263 17.54 5.33 -18.53
C ASP A 263 18.37 4.16 -17.96
N GLY A 264 17.77 3.36 -17.07
CA GLY A 264 18.41 2.22 -16.40
C GLY A 264 18.28 0.89 -17.17
N ASN A 265 18.93 -0.14 -16.64
CA ASN A 265 18.80 -1.51 -17.14
C ASN A 265 18.03 -2.34 -16.12
N SER A 266 16.84 -2.79 -16.49
CA SER A 266 15.99 -3.63 -15.66
C SER A 266 16.17 -5.12 -16.00
N VAL A 267 15.92 -6.01 -15.04
CA VAL A 267 16.01 -7.46 -15.17
C VAL A 267 14.75 -8.09 -14.59
N ILE A 268 14.06 -8.91 -15.39
CA ILE A 268 12.86 -9.64 -15.00
C ILE A 268 12.90 -11.10 -15.48
N GLY A 269 12.10 -11.97 -14.86
CA GLY A 269 12.00 -13.39 -15.20
C GLY A 269 11.11 -13.70 -16.40
N GLY A 270 10.12 -12.86 -16.68
CA GLY A 270 9.18 -13.10 -17.77
C GLY A 270 8.52 -11.83 -18.31
N LEU A 271 8.30 -11.79 -19.62
CA LEU A 271 7.60 -10.70 -20.31
C LEU A 271 6.54 -11.26 -21.25
N THR A 272 5.31 -10.78 -21.12
CA THR A 272 4.21 -11.07 -22.04
C THR A 272 3.63 -9.76 -22.57
N ILE A 273 3.42 -9.68 -23.89
CA ILE A 273 2.85 -8.49 -24.55
C ILE A 273 1.71 -8.93 -25.49
N GLY A 274 0.51 -8.41 -25.27
CA GLY A 274 -0.68 -8.76 -26.04
C GLY A 274 -0.93 -10.28 -26.09
N GLY A 275 -0.65 -10.98 -24.99
CA GLY A 275 -0.73 -12.44 -24.88
C GLY A 275 0.44 -13.22 -25.50
N ASN A 276 1.47 -12.57 -26.05
CA ASN A 276 2.66 -13.22 -26.60
C ASN A 276 3.80 -13.23 -25.59
N THR A 277 4.31 -14.41 -25.24
CA THR A 277 5.51 -14.53 -24.43
C THR A 277 6.74 -14.10 -25.23
N ILE A 278 7.52 -13.19 -24.66
CA ILE A 278 8.76 -12.70 -25.25
C ILE A 278 9.91 -13.62 -24.84
N ALA A 279 10.77 -13.94 -25.80
CA ALA A 279 11.93 -14.78 -25.56
C ALA A 279 12.93 -14.09 -24.60
N ASN A 280 13.77 -14.90 -23.97
CA ASN A 280 14.85 -14.37 -23.14
C ASN A 280 15.84 -13.57 -23.98
N GLY A 281 16.23 -12.40 -23.46
CA GLY A 281 17.09 -11.45 -24.16
C GLY A 281 17.08 -10.08 -23.49
N THR A 282 17.95 -9.20 -23.95
CA THR A 282 17.95 -7.79 -23.55
C THR A 282 17.36 -6.97 -24.68
N TYR A 283 16.38 -6.15 -24.34
CA TYR A 283 15.61 -5.35 -25.29
C TYR A 283 15.60 -3.88 -24.86
N ASP A 284 15.98 -2.99 -25.76
CA ASP A 284 15.65 -1.58 -25.66
C ASP A 284 14.27 -1.29 -26.31
N ALA A 285 13.79 -0.05 -26.20
CA ALA A 285 12.50 0.37 -26.76
C ALA A 285 12.42 0.18 -28.29
N SER A 286 13.53 0.34 -29.02
CA SER A 286 13.57 0.16 -30.48
C SER A 286 13.46 -1.31 -30.85
N GLN A 287 14.14 -2.19 -30.13
CA GLN A 287 14.09 -3.63 -30.33
C GLN A 287 12.69 -4.20 -30.03
N LEU A 288 12.03 -3.71 -28.96
CA LEU A 288 10.64 -4.09 -28.67
C LEU A 288 9.66 -3.58 -29.75
N THR A 289 9.91 -2.39 -30.28
CA THR A 289 9.14 -1.85 -31.41
C THR A 289 9.30 -2.68 -32.67
N ASP A 290 10.53 -3.12 -32.99
CA ASP A 290 10.85 -3.95 -34.15
C ASP A 290 10.23 -5.37 -34.07
N LEU A 291 9.92 -5.86 -32.86
CA LEU A 291 9.14 -7.08 -32.64
C LEU A 291 7.63 -6.93 -32.99
N GLY A 292 7.19 -5.73 -33.38
CA GLY A 292 5.81 -5.43 -33.77
C GLY A 292 4.97 -4.81 -32.66
N PHE A 293 5.56 -4.44 -31.52
CA PHE A 293 4.89 -3.86 -30.35
C PHE A 293 5.12 -2.34 -30.23
N GLY A 294 5.22 -1.63 -31.36
CA GLY A 294 5.48 -0.19 -31.38
C GLY A 294 4.42 0.65 -30.67
N GLY A 295 4.84 1.81 -30.12
CA GLY A 295 3.95 2.77 -29.44
C GLY A 295 3.66 2.45 -27.97
N ILE A 296 4.12 1.29 -27.47
CA ILE A 296 4.00 0.87 -26.06
C ILE A 296 5.21 1.34 -25.23
N TYR A 297 6.37 1.54 -25.86
CA TYR A 297 7.64 1.75 -25.16
C TYR A 297 8.20 3.16 -25.33
N THR A 298 8.71 3.72 -24.23
CA THR A 298 9.52 4.94 -24.21
C THR A 298 10.78 4.76 -23.36
N GLY A 299 11.62 5.79 -23.30
CA GLY A 299 12.88 5.77 -22.56
C GLY A 299 14.08 5.29 -23.40
N THR A 300 15.26 5.37 -22.79
CA THR A 300 16.55 4.95 -23.38
C THR A 300 17.19 3.77 -22.66
N GLY A 301 16.56 3.30 -21.58
CA GLY A 301 16.96 2.13 -20.83
C GLY A 301 16.74 0.81 -21.58
N SER A 302 17.00 -0.29 -20.89
CA SER A 302 16.78 -1.64 -21.43
C SER A 302 16.09 -2.56 -20.41
N LEU A 303 15.45 -3.60 -20.93
CA LEU A 303 14.82 -4.66 -20.16
C LEU A 303 15.43 -6.01 -20.54
N SER A 304 16.01 -6.69 -19.57
CA SER A 304 16.56 -8.03 -19.71
C SER A 304 15.57 -9.06 -19.19
N VAL A 305 15.03 -9.88 -20.09
CA VAL A 305 14.21 -11.05 -19.75
C VAL A 305 15.15 -12.24 -19.60
N VAL A 306 15.30 -12.73 -18.37
CA VAL A 306 16.18 -13.86 -18.04
C VAL A 306 15.34 -15.09 -17.74
N PRO A 307 15.84 -16.32 -18.01
CA PRO A 307 15.14 -17.50 -17.57
C PRO A 307 14.95 -17.45 -16.06
N GLU A 308 13.75 -17.75 -15.57
CA GLU A 308 13.54 -18.02 -14.16
C GLU A 308 14.63 -18.96 -13.66
N PRO A 309 15.26 -18.69 -12.50
CA PRO A 309 16.23 -19.60 -11.93
C PRO A 309 15.55 -20.95 -11.71
N SER A 310 15.82 -21.89 -12.62
CA SER A 310 15.12 -23.17 -12.61
C SER A 310 15.25 -23.80 -11.22
N THR A 311 14.12 -24.16 -10.61
CA THR A 311 14.05 -24.97 -9.38
C THR A 311 14.89 -26.25 -9.47
N SER A 312 15.18 -26.68 -10.70
CA SER A 312 16.13 -27.75 -11.04
C SER A 312 17.54 -27.51 -10.49
N MET A 313 18.09 -26.28 -10.53
CA MET A 313 19.41 -25.99 -9.95
C MET A 313 19.40 -26.01 -8.42
N LEU A 314 18.30 -25.57 -7.78
CA LEU A 314 18.14 -25.67 -6.32
C LEU A 314 18.06 -27.13 -5.84
N SER A 315 17.38 -27.99 -6.61
CA SER A 315 17.28 -29.43 -6.31
C SER A 315 18.63 -30.15 -6.41
N LEU A 316 19.51 -29.71 -7.31
CA LEU A 316 20.84 -30.31 -7.50
C LEU A 316 21.78 -29.99 -6.33
N VAL A 317 21.70 -28.76 -5.78
CA VAL A 317 22.46 -28.36 -4.58
C VAL A 317 21.91 -29.03 -3.32
N GLY A 318 20.58 -29.12 -3.18
CA GLY A 318 19.92 -29.86 -2.10
C GLY A 318 20.26 -31.36 -2.11
N ALA A 319 20.27 -31.99 -3.28
CA ALA A 319 20.67 -33.38 -3.45
C ALA A 319 22.15 -33.60 -3.11
N CYS A 320 23.04 -32.69 -3.51
CA CYS A 320 24.46 -32.75 -3.13
C CYS A 320 24.67 -32.61 -1.61
N ALA A 321 23.92 -31.72 -0.94
CA ALA A 321 23.97 -31.58 0.52
C ALA A 321 23.48 -32.85 1.24
N PHE A 322 22.45 -33.52 0.73
CA PHE A 322 21.95 -34.78 1.28
C PHE A 322 22.93 -35.94 1.07
N ILE A 323 23.59 -36.01 -0.09
CA ILE A 323 24.61 -37.02 -0.39
C ILE A 323 25.87 -36.84 0.48
N LEU A 324 26.28 -35.60 0.73
CA LEU A 324 27.43 -35.30 1.60
C LEU A 324 27.14 -35.58 3.07
N ARG A 325 25.90 -35.39 3.54
CA ARG A 325 25.48 -35.72 4.92
C ARG A 325 25.43 -37.23 5.17
N ARG A 326 25.09 -38.03 4.15
CA ARG A 326 25.02 -39.50 4.26
C ARG A 326 26.39 -40.19 4.29
N LYS A 327 27.47 -39.52 3.88
CA LYS A 327 28.85 -40.04 3.96
C LYS A 327 29.57 -39.73 5.28
N ARG A 328 28.93 -39.03 6.23
CA ARG A 328 29.49 -38.68 7.55
C ARG A 328 28.88 -39.46 8.72
N HIS A 329 28.08 -40.48 8.44
CA HIS A 329 27.66 -41.52 9.39
C HIS A 329 28.18 -42.88 8.91
#